data_AF-A0A8T0G168-F1
#
_entry.id   AF-A0A8T0G168-F1
#
_cell.length_a   1.000
_cell.length_b   1.000
_cell.length_c   1.000
_cell.angle_alpha   90.00
_cell.angle_beta   90.00
_cell.angle_gamma   90.00
#
_symmetry.space_group_name_H-M   'P 1'
#
loop_
_entity.id
_entity.type
_entity.pdbx_description
1 polymer ?
#
loop_
_entity_poly.entity_id
_entity_poly.type
_entity_poly.pdbx_seq_one_letter_code
_entity_poly.pdbx_strand_id
1 'polypeptide(L)'
;MSLIQDIATDEMALIEELKRRYINEITPKMREDDTLWHRFLKARDFNLKDAEDLLKKHIQFRKEFRIDHILEEWQPCEVLAKYCPMKNIGFDKEGHPIVYIDMAADTKGRLYALQI
;
A
#
# COMPACT_ATOMS: atom_id res chain seq x y z
N MET A 1 -4.22 -18.67 4.25
CA MET A 1 -2.93 -19.09 4.84
C MET A 1 -2.31 -17.84 5.46
N SER A 2 -2.14 -17.78 6.77
CA SER A 2 -1.60 -16.58 7.43
C SER A 2 -0.09 -16.51 7.14
N LEU A 3 0.38 -15.41 6.56
CA LEU A 3 1.79 -15.16 6.17
C LEU A 3 2.78 -15.23 7.36
N ILE A 4 2.28 -15.36 8.59
CA ILE A 4 3.01 -15.16 9.85
C ILE A 4 3.62 -16.47 10.38
N GLN A 5 3.31 -17.64 9.79
CA GLN A 5 3.67 -18.93 10.38
C GLN A 5 5.17 -19.28 10.34
N ASP A 6 5.97 -18.58 9.50
CA ASP A 6 7.39 -18.88 9.30
C ASP A 6 8.32 -17.68 9.55
N ILE A 7 8.00 -16.80 10.51
CA ILE A 7 8.86 -15.66 10.85
C ILE A 7 9.93 -16.08 11.86
N ALA A 8 11.20 -15.77 11.59
CA ALA A 8 12.30 -16.09 12.51
C ALA A 8 12.14 -15.30 13.84
N THR A 9 12.60 -15.86 14.96
CA THR A 9 12.45 -15.25 16.29
C THR A 9 13.01 -13.83 16.36
N ASP A 10 14.14 -13.58 15.69
CA ASP A 10 14.78 -12.25 15.67
C ASP A 10 13.97 -11.22 14.84
N GLU A 11 13.32 -11.67 13.77
CA GLU A 11 12.43 -10.85 12.95
C GLU A 11 11.15 -10.47 13.72
N MET A 12 10.62 -11.40 14.52
CA MET A 12 9.48 -11.13 15.41
C MET A 12 9.80 -10.06 16.45
N ALA A 13 11.00 -10.05 17.02
CA ALA A 13 11.42 -9.02 17.96
C ALA A 13 11.44 -7.62 17.31
N LEU A 14 11.89 -7.53 16.05
CA LEU A 14 11.90 -6.28 15.30
C LEU A 14 10.49 -5.79 14.93
N ILE A 15 9.59 -6.72 14.58
CA ILE A 15 8.18 -6.42 14.33
C ILE A 15 7.53 -5.80 15.57
N GLU A 16 7.68 -6.44 16.73
CA GLU A 16 7.10 -5.95 17.97
C GLU A 16 7.71 -4.62 18.40
N GLU A 17 9.02 -4.42 18.21
CA GLU A 17 9.66 -3.14 18.50
C GLU A 17 9.17 -2.00 17.60
N LEU A 18 9.06 -2.23 16.28
CA LEU A 18 8.53 -1.21 15.36
C LEU A 18 7.06 -0.89 15.68
N LYS A 19 6.26 -1.92 15.93
CA LYS A 19 4.85 -1.77 16.34
C LYS A 19 4.73 -0.97 17.63
N ARG A 20 5.50 -1.31 18.67
CA ARG A 20 5.49 -0.61 19.96
C ARG A 20 5.79 0.88 19.80
N ARG A 21 6.72 1.26 18.91
CA ARG A 21 7.08 2.66 18.67
C ARG A 21 5.99 3.46 17.95
N TYR A 22 5.25 2.86 17.02
CA TYR A 22 4.39 3.59 16.08
C TYR A 22 2.90 3.26 16.16
N ILE A 23 2.46 2.34 17.03
CA ILE A 23 1.05 1.94 17.12
C ILE A 23 0.09 3.12 17.39
N ASN A 24 0.58 4.13 18.13
CA ASN A 24 -0.19 5.32 18.47
C ASN A 24 -0.13 6.41 17.39
N GLU A 25 0.80 6.31 16.45
CA GLU A 25 1.00 7.28 15.35
C GLU A 25 0.22 6.89 14.08
N ILE A 26 -0.21 5.63 13.97
CA ILE A 26 -0.99 5.13 12.84
C ILE A 26 -2.50 5.22 13.06
N THR A 27 -3.25 5.34 11.98
CA THR A 27 -4.71 5.44 12.01
C THR A 27 -5.38 4.10 12.28
N PRO A 28 -6.66 4.06 12.71
CA PRO A 28 -7.41 2.81 12.88
C PRO A 28 -7.40 1.93 11.62
N LYS A 29 -7.55 2.53 10.43
CA LYS A 29 -7.56 1.82 9.15
C LYS A 29 -6.23 1.16 8.81
N MET A 30 -5.11 1.72 9.27
CA MET A 30 -3.80 1.08 9.16
C MET A 30 -3.63 -0.09 10.11
N ARG A 31 -4.31 -0.09 11.26
CA ARG A 31 -4.25 -1.18 12.25
C ARG A 31 -4.98 -2.44 11.81
N GLU A 32 -5.89 -2.32 10.84
CA GLU A 32 -6.59 -3.45 10.22
C GLU A 32 -5.65 -4.31 9.36
N ASP A 33 -4.48 -3.80 8.97
CA ASP A 33 -3.47 -4.54 8.23
C ASP A 33 -2.47 -5.22 9.17
N ASP A 34 -2.73 -6.49 9.47
CA ASP A 34 -1.87 -7.32 10.31
C ASP A 34 -0.45 -7.53 9.75
N THR A 35 -0.24 -7.25 8.45
CA THR A 35 1.07 -7.41 7.79
C THR A 35 1.89 -6.12 7.75
N LEU A 36 1.33 -4.99 8.18
CA LEU A 36 1.93 -3.66 8.06
C LEU A 36 3.39 -3.67 8.49
N TRP A 37 3.65 -3.97 9.77
CA TRP A 37 4.97 -3.92 10.39
C TRP A 37 6.00 -4.79 9.68
N HIS A 38 5.61 -6.03 9.36
CA HIS A 38 6.46 -6.98 8.66
C HIS A 38 6.82 -6.50 7.26
N ARG A 39 5.88 -5.93 6.49
CA ARG A 39 6.17 -5.47 5.12
C ARG A 39 7.16 -4.30 5.09
N PHE A 40 7.07 -3.37 6.04
CA PHE A 40 8.01 -2.25 6.11
C PHE A 40 9.42 -2.71 6.51
N LEU A 41 9.53 -3.65 7.46
CA LEU A 41 10.80 -4.26 7.85
C LEU A 41 11.41 -5.06 6.69
N LYS A 42 10.62 -5.95 6.09
CA LYS A 42 11.05 -6.79 4.96
C LYS A 42 11.51 -5.96 3.77
N ALA A 43 10.88 -4.82 3.49
CA ALA A 43 11.28 -3.92 2.41
C ALA A 43 12.66 -3.26 2.64
N ARG A 44 13.23 -3.36 3.84
CA ARG A 44 14.52 -2.79 4.24
C ARG A 44 15.44 -3.82 4.86
N ASP A 45 15.30 -5.09 4.45
CA ASP A 45 16.11 -6.21 4.93
C ASP A 45 16.17 -6.27 6.47
N PHE A 46 15.03 -5.97 7.11
CA PHE A 46 14.87 -5.90 8.57
C PHE A 46 15.77 -4.86 9.27
N ASN A 47 16.32 -3.88 8.55
CA ASN A 47 16.93 -2.70 9.14
C ASN A 47 15.84 -1.82 9.77
N LEU A 48 15.81 -1.81 11.11
CA LEU A 48 14.77 -1.11 11.88
C LEU A 48 14.73 0.40 11.59
N LYS A 49 15.89 1.05 11.45
CA LYS A 49 15.96 2.50 11.24
C LYS A 49 15.41 2.89 9.87
N ASP A 50 15.80 2.15 8.83
CA ASP A 50 15.35 2.43 7.47
C ASP A 50 13.87 2.08 7.28
N ALA A 51 13.38 1.04 7.96
CA ALA A 51 11.97 0.67 7.98
C ALA A 51 11.12 1.74 8.69
N GLU A 52 11.62 2.30 9.80
CA GLU A 52 11.00 3.41 10.52
C GLU A 52 10.89 4.66 9.64
N ASP A 53 11.97 5.02 8.93
CA ASP A 53 11.95 6.18 8.03
C ASP A 53 10.99 5.97 6.85
N LEU A 54 10.87 4.74 6.33
CA LEU A 54 9.89 4.39 5.31
C LEU A 54 8.46 4.47 5.84
N LEU A 55 8.19 3.98 7.05
CA LEU A 55 6.88 4.03 7.69
C LEU A 55 6.44 5.47 7.95
N LYS A 56 7.33 6.34 8.46
CA LYS A 56 7.02 7.77 8.67
C LYS A 56 6.59 8.46 7.38
N LYS A 57 7.32 8.21 6.28
CA LYS A 57 6.95 8.72 4.94
C LYS A 57 5.58 8.21 4.51
N HIS A 58 5.28 6.94 4.78
CA HIS A 58 3.96 6.37 4.48
C HIS A 58 2.84 7.01 5.30
N ILE A 59 3.03 7.20 6.61
CA ILE A 59 2.06 7.88 7.48
C ILE A 59 1.80 9.32 6.97
N GLN A 60 2.87 10.06 6.66
CA GLN A 60 2.75 11.41 6.14
C GLN A 60 2.02 11.44 4.79
N PHE A 61 2.35 10.54 3.86
CA PHE A 61 1.65 10.39 2.58
C PHE A 61 0.15 10.11 2.79
N ARG A 62 -0.20 9.17 3.67
CA ARG A 62 -1.61 8.85 3.94
C ARG A 62 -2.38 10.05 4.46
N LYS A 63 -1.77 10.85 5.33
CA LYS A 63 -2.36 12.07 5.88
C LYS A 63 -2.53 13.14 4.81
N GLU A 64 -1.49 13.40 4.03
CA GLU A 64 -1.48 14.43 2.99
C GLU A 64 -2.52 14.17 1.91
N PHE A 65 -2.64 12.92 1.46
CA PHE A 65 -3.56 12.52 0.38
C PHE A 65 -4.89 11.96 0.89
N ARG A 66 -5.18 12.08 2.20
CA ARG A 66 -6.42 11.60 2.83
C ARG A 66 -6.77 10.14 2.45
N ILE A 67 -5.76 9.28 2.40
CA ILE A 67 -5.88 7.91 1.87
C ILE A 67 -6.91 7.08 2.63
N ASP A 68 -7.12 7.36 3.91
CA ASP A 68 -8.09 6.64 4.72
C ASP A 68 -9.53 6.78 4.21
N HIS A 69 -9.85 7.90 3.54
CA HIS A 69 -11.18 8.21 3.02
C HIS A 69 -11.25 8.20 1.49
N ILE A 70 -10.18 7.80 0.80
CA ILE A 70 -10.08 7.92 -0.67
C ILE A 70 -11.23 7.21 -1.41
N LEU A 71 -11.72 6.08 -0.88
CA LEU A 71 -12.81 5.33 -1.50
C LEU A 71 -14.18 6.01 -1.35
N GLU A 72 -14.32 6.92 -0.38
CA GLU A 72 -15.56 7.62 -0.05
C GLU A 72 -15.59 9.03 -0.66
N GLU A 73 -14.45 9.71 -0.61
CA GLU A 73 -14.36 11.15 -0.89
C GLU A 73 -13.85 11.47 -2.29
N TRP A 74 -13.13 10.56 -2.92
CA TRP A 74 -12.54 10.80 -4.24
C TRP A 74 -13.32 10.08 -5.32
N GLN A 75 -13.62 10.81 -6.40
CA GLN A 75 -14.19 10.25 -7.61
C GLN A 75 -13.24 10.52 -8.78
N PRO A 76 -12.94 9.50 -9.62
CA PRO A 76 -12.14 9.70 -10.80
C PRO A 76 -12.86 10.66 -11.76
N CYS A 77 -12.10 11.56 -12.38
CA CYS A 77 -12.62 12.34 -13.50
C CYS A 77 -12.97 11.41 -14.68
N GLU A 78 -13.77 11.91 -15.62
CA GLU A 78 -14.28 11.12 -16.75
C GLU A 78 -13.15 10.41 -17.54
N VAL A 79 -12.03 11.11 -17.74
CA VAL A 79 -10.87 10.57 -18.47
C VAL A 79 -10.29 9.36 -17.74
N LEU A 80 -10.08 9.45 -16.43
CA LEU A 80 -9.58 8.33 -15.63
C LEU A 80 -10.60 7.19 -15.58
N ALA A 81 -11.89 7.50 -15.42
CA ALA A 81 -12.94 6.50 -15.34
C ALA A 81 -13.07 5.69 -16.64
N LYS A 82 -12.95 6.34 -17.81
CA LYS A 82 -13.13 5.69 -19.12
C LYS A 82 -11.86 5.07 -19.68
N TYR A 83 -10.70 5.67 -19.42
CA TYR A 83 -9.44 5.34 -20.08
C TYR A 83 -8.33 4.87 -19.12
N CYS A 84 -8.67 4.46 -17.90
CA CYS A 84 -7.71 3.78 -17.03
C CYS A 84 -7.29 2.43 -17.68
N PRO A 85 -5.99 2.20 -17.91
CA PRO A 85 -5.49 0.96 -18.52
C PRO A 85 -5.45 -0.21 -17.54
N MET A 86 -5.71 0.06 -16.25
CA MET A 86 -5.64 -0.91 -15.18
C MET A 86 -7.02 -1.47 -14.86
N LYS A 87 -7.15 -2.79 -14.81
CA LYS A 87 -8.40 -3.49 -14.50
C LYS A 87 -8.18 -4.64 -13.52
N ASN A 88 -9.07 -4.78 -12.54
CA ASN A 88 -9.18 -5.98 -11.73
C ASN A 88 -9.99 -7.02 -12.52
N ILE A 89 -9.42 -8.20 -12.79
CA ILE A 89 -10.06 -9.20 -13.67
C ILE A 89 -10.41 -10.52 -12.98
N GLY A 90 -10.26 -10.59 -11.66
CA GLY A 90 -10.57 -11.77 -10.85
C GLY A 90 -9.45 -12.12 -9.89
N PHE A 91 -9.33 -13.41 -9.57
CA PHE A 91 -8.34 -13.96 -8.64
C PHE A 91 -7.60 -15.13 -9.29
N ASP A 92 -6.36 -15.35 -8.87
CA ASP A 92 -5.59 -16.54 -9.27
C ASP A 92 -6.03 -17.79 -8.50
N LYS A 93 -5.30 -18.90 -8.69
CA LYS A 93 -5.62 -20.19 -8.03
C LYS A 93 -5.40 -20.17 -6.52
N GLU A 94 -4.64 -19.23 -6.01
CA GLU A 94 -4.32 -19.06 -4.58
C GLU A 94 -5.18 -17.98 -3.92
N GLY A 95 -6.04 -17.31 -4.71
CA GLY A 95 -6.94 -16.26 -4.24
C GLY A 95 -6.32 -14.86 -4.25
N HIS A 96 -5.19 -14.65 -4.91
CA HIS A 96 -4.61 -13.31 -5.05
C HIS A 96 -5.35 -12.50 -6.14
N PRO A 97 -5.68 -11.22 -5.89
CA PRO A 97 -6.30 -10.37 -6.90
C PRO A 97 -5.41 -10.22 -8.15
N ILE A 98 -6.00 -10.37 -9.33
CA ILE A 98 -5.31 -10.17 -10.61
C ILE A 98 -5.59 -8.76 -11.13
N VAL A 99 -4.51 -8.00 -11.34
CA VAL A 99 -4.52 -6.69 -11.97
C VAL A 99 -3.93 -6.79 -13.38
N TYR A 100 -4.74 -6.51 -14.41
CA TYR A 100 -4.29 -6.40 -15.79
C TYR A 100 -3.98 -4.94 -16.13
N ILE A 101 -2.87 -4.68 -16.81
CA ILE A 101 -2.46 -3.34 -17.25
C ILE A 101 -2.20 -3.37 -18.75
N ASP A 102 -2.94 -2.57 -19.51
CA ASP A 102 -2.67 -2.35 -20.93
C ASP A 102 -1.52 -1.35 -21.11
N MET A 103 -0.35 -1.89 -21.49
CA MET A 103 0.86 -1.11 -21.71
C MET A 103 0.84 -0.31 -23.03
N ALA A 104 -0.09 -0.60 -23.95
CA ALA A 104 -0.22 0.11 -25.22
C ALA A 104 -1.22 1.29 -25.16
N ALA A 105 -1.80 1.55 -23.99
CA ALA A 105 -2.77 2.62 -23.81
C ALA A 105 -2.19 4.01 -24.12
N ASP A 106 -3.03 4.91 -24.64
CA ASP A 106 -2.64 6.28 -24.99
C ASP A 106 -2.27 7.08 -23.73
N THR A 107 -0.99 7.07 -23.41
CA THR A 107 -0.45 7.78 -22.24
C THR A 107 -0.38 9.28 -22.51
N LYS A 108 -0.12 9.68 -23.75
CA LYS A 108 -0.01 11.09 -24.13
C LYS A 108 -1.36 11.78 -24.02
N GLY A 109 -2.42 11.20 -24.61
CA GLY A 109 -3.77 11.76 -24.55
C GLY A 109 -4.28 11.89 -23.11
N ARG A 110 -4.00 10.91 -22.25
CA ARG A 110 -4.36 10.97 -20.83
C ARG A 110 -3.68 12.11 -20.09
N LEU A 111 -2.37 12.31 -20.26
CA LEU A 111 -1.64 13.40 -19.59
C LEU A 111 -2.20 14.76 -20.01
N TYR A 112 -2.38 15.01 -21.31
CA TYR A 112 -2.95 16.27 -21.79
C TYR A 112 -4.37 16.53 -21.26
N ALA A 113 -5.20 15.48 -21.21
CA ALA A 113 -6.58 15.62 -20.75
C ALA A 113 -6.69 15.82 -19.23
N LEU A 114 -5.69 15.36 -18.46
CA LEU A 114 -5.64 15.53 -17.00
C LEU A 114 -4.96 16.82 -16.56
N GLN A 115 -4.34 17.58 -17.48
CA GLN A 115 -3.64 18.84 -17.21
C GLN A 115 -2.56 18.73 -16.11
N ILE A 116 -1.94 17.56 -16.01
CA ILE A 116 -0.82 17.24 -15.11
C ILE A 116 0.50 17.17 -15.86
#